data_AF-A0AAW1N167-F1
#
_entry.id   AF-A0AAW1N167-F1
#
_cell.length_a   1.000
_cell.length_b   1.000
_cell.length_c   1.000
_cell.angle_alpha   90.00
_cell.angle_beta   90.00
_cell.angle_gamma   90.00
#
_symmetry.space_group_name_H-M   'P 1'
#
loop_
_entity.id
_entity.type
_entity.pdbx_description
1 polymer ?
#
loop_
_entity_poly.entity_id
_entity_poly.type
_entity_poly.pdbx_seq_one_letter_code
_entity_poly.pdbx_strand_id
1 'polypeptide(L)'
;MCQYNEEDLRKALDEIRKKQIKIREACRKYGAKETLIDTVPKINKDSKQNIFKKQKPGKTWYYNFLKRNPEISLREGKSINKARTVNYNFLKRNPEISLREGKSINKARTVIIEESIKKWFSELNTYLEENNLLDILNDPDRVFNGDEAGFSLCPKSGKVLGPKGYKNLYSIKVGNEKENITVLIIFNASGNIADPLVVFPYIRPPKAVIENMPSNWILGK
;
A
#
# COMPACT_ATOMS: atom_id res chain seq x y z
N MET A 1 22.95 -32.73 -8.19
CA MET A 1 22.76 -33.59 -6.99
C MET A 1 24.08 -33.61 -6.24
N CYS A 2 24.18 -32.95 -5.09
CA CYS A 2 25.36 -33.02 -4.22
C CYS A 2 25.08 -34.06 -3.14
N GLN A 3 25.81 -35.17 -3.14
CA GLN A 3 25.70 -36.25 -2.17
C GLN A 3 26.33 -35.79 -0.84
N TYR A 4 25.53 -35.62 0.20
CA TYR A 4 26.02 -35.43 1.56
C TYR A 4 25.58 -36.63 2.41
N ASN A 5 26.48 -37.12 3.26
CA ASN A 5 26.21 -38.20 4.20
C ASN A 5 25.30 -37.72 5.35
N GLU A 6 24.18 -38.41 5.57
CA GLU A 6 23.14 -38.00 6.51
C GLU A 6 23.62 -37.98 7.97
N GLU A 7 24.58 -38.86 8.29
CA GLU A 7 25.12 -39.00 9.64
C GLU A 7 26.00 -37.81 10.04
N ASP A 8 26.75 -37.25 9.08
CA ASP A 8 27.58 -36.07 9.28
C ASP A 8 26.74 -34.80 9.48
N LEU A 9 25.59 -34.72 8.81
CA LEU A 9 24.62 -33.63 8.99
C LEU A 9 23.95 -33.67 10.38
N ARG A 10 23.64 -34.86 10.90
CA ARG A 10 23.08 -35.01 12.25
C ARG A 10 24.08 -34.61 13.33
N LYS A 11 25.33 -35.04 13.21
CA LYS A 11 26.41 -34.65 14.16
C LYS A 11 26.66 -33.14 14.14
N ALA A 12 26.68 -32.52 12.96
CA ALA A 12 26.81 -31.06 12.83
C ALA A 12 25.67 -30.29 13.53
N LEU A 13 24.42 -30.75 13.39
CA LEU A 13 23.25 -30.14 14.03
C LEU A 13 23.29 -30.24 15.57
N ASP A 14 23.75 -31.37 16.10
CA ASP A 14 23.85 -31.56 17.55
C ASP A 14 24.95 -30.71 18.20
N GLU A 15 26.12 -30.58 17.57
CA GLU A 15 27.18 -29.68 18.06
C GLU A 15 26.76 -28.20 18.01
N ILE A 16 25.97 -27.80 17.00
CA ILE A 16 25.38 -26.45 16.91
C ILE A 16 24.32 -26.24 18.00
N ARG A 17 23.43 -27.21 18.23
CA ARG A 17 22.38 -27.13 19.27
C ARG A 17 22.96 -27.01 20.68
N LYS A 18 24.06 -27.72 20.95
CA LYS A 18 24.82 -27.62 22.21
C LYS A 18 25.68 -26.35 22.32
N LYS A 19 25.62 -25.45 21.32
CA LYS A 19 26.38 -24.19 21.20
C LYS A 19 27.91 -24.39 21.25
N GLN A 20 28.40 -25.58 20.90
CA GLN A 20 29.83 -25.88 20.96
C GLN A 20 30.60 -25.29 19.78
N ILE A 21 29.97 -25.21 18.59
CA ILE A 21 30.57 -24.62 17.39
C ILE A 21 29.60 -23.70 16.64
N LYS A 22 30.13 -22.73 15.89
CA LYS A 22 29.33 -21.83 15.05
C LYS A 22 28.99 -22.50 13.72
N ILE A 23 27.84 -22.13 13.13
CA ILE A 23 27.32 -22.72 11.87
C ILE A 23 28.36 -22.71 10.74
N ARG A 24 29.09 -21.61 10.55
CA ARG A 24 30.14 -21.50 9.50
C ARG A 24 31.32 -22.45 9.73
N GLU A 25 31.63 -22.74 10.99
CA GLU A 25 32.69 -23.64 11.39
C GLU A 25 32.27 -25.11 11.17
N ALA A 26 31.01 -25.42 11.46
CA ALA A 26 30.40 -26.71 11.12
C ALA A 26 30.38 -26.97 9.60
N CYS A 27 30.03 -25.98 8.78
CA CYS A 27 30.06 -26.10 7.32
C CYS A 27 31.47 -26.41 6.77
N ARG A 28 32.51 -25.86 7.39
CA ARG A 28 33.91 -26.11 7.00
C ARG A 28 34.39 -27.49 7.45
N LYS A 29 34.00 -27.90 8.66
CA LYS A 29 34.38 -29.17 9.29
C LYS A 29 33.71 -30.39 8.63
N TYR A 30 32.44 -30.26 8.24
CA TYR A 30 31.64 -31.37 7.69
C TYR A 30 31.34 -31.24 6.19
N GLY A 31 31.97 -30.30 5.49
CA GLY A 31 31.89 -30.17 4.02
C GLY A 31 30.52 -29.78 3.46
N ALA A 32 29.57 -29.36 4.29
CA ALA A 32 28.24 -28.95 3.87
C ALA A 32 28.27 -27.54 3.27
N LYS A 33 28.35 -27.45 1.93
CA LYS A 33 28.15 -26.17 1.22
C LYS A 33 26.70 -25.74 1.37
N GLU A 34 26.48 -24.62 2.06
CA GLU A 34 25.36 -23.65 1.95
C GLU A 34 23.91 -24.16 1.79
N THR A 35 23.61 -25.42 2.09
CA THR A 35 22.25 -26.01 1.92
C THR A 35 21.52 -26.27 3.25
N LEU A 36 22.12 -25.87 4.37
CA LEU A 36 21.43 -25.79 5.67
C LEU A 36 20.32 -24.72 5.66
N ILE A 37 20.44 -23.69 4.82
CA ILE A 37 19.40 -22.66 4.65
C ILE A 37 18.17 -23.23 3.93
N ASP A 38 18.35 -24.19 3.02
CA ASP A 38 17.27 -24.79 2.21
C ASP A 38 16.58 -26.00 2.88
N THR A 39 17.18 -26.56 3.94
CA THR A 39 16.62 -27.71 4.69
C THR A 39 15.83 -27.29 5.92
N VAL A 40 16.13 -26.11 6.50
CA VAL A 40 15.37 -25.54 7.63
C VAL A 40 13.86 -25.33 7.32
N PRO A 41 13.44 -24.94 6.10
CA PRO A 41 12.02 -24.86 5.76
C PRO A 41 11.32 -26.23 5.69
N LYS A 42 12.04 -27.31 5.38
CA LYS A 42 11.46 -28.66 5.28
C LYS A 42 11.22 -29.29 6.66
N ILE A 43 12.05 -28.97 7.65
CA ILE A 43 11.90 -29.44 9.04
C ILE A 43 10.77 -28.70 9.79
N ASN A 44 10.40 -27.50 9.32
CA ASN A 44 9.40 -26.65 9.99
C ASN A 44 7.94 -27.03 9.69
N LYS A 45 7.68 -28.05 8.85
CA LYS A 45 6.33 -28.63 8.72
C LYS A 45 5.99 -29.58 9.88
N ASP A 46 6.99 -30.09 10.61
CA ASP A 46 6.77 -31.07 11.67
C ASP A 46 6.93 -30.51 13.10
N SER A 47 7.42 -29.28 13.27
CA SER A 47 7.59 -28.66 14.60
C SER A 47 6.37 -27.82 15.00
N LYS A 48 5.52 -28.37 15.87
CA LYS A 48 4.48 -27.62 16.62
C LYS A 48 5.07 -26.64 17.66
N GLN A 49 6.16 -25.92 17.35
CA GLN A 49 6.74 -24.90 18.24
C GLN A 49 6.63 -23.51 17.63
N ASN A 50 5.54 -22.84 17.99
CA ASN A 50 5.21 -21.50 17.57
C ASN A 50 5.85 -20.47 18.53
N ILE A 51 6.95 -19.84 18.12
CA ILE A 51 7.73 -18.90 18.98
C ILE A 51 7.12 -17.49 19.08
N PHE A 52 6.01 -17.21 18.37
CA PHE A 52 5.36 -15.89 18.37
C PHE A 52 3.90 -15.96 18.84
N LYS A 53 3.53 -15.12 19.82
CA LYS A 53 2.12 -14.91 20.18
C LYS A 53 1.34 -14.43 18.94
N LYS A 54 0.18 -15.03 18.66
CA LYS A 54 -0.69 -14.71 17.50
C LYS A 54 -0.02 -14.87 16.12
N GLN A 55 1.00 -15.73 16.00
CA GLN A 55 1.74 -15.99 14.76
C GLN A 55 2.41 -14.75 14.13
N LYS A 56 2.63 -13.67 14.91
CA LYS A 56 3.20 -12.43 14.40
C LYS A 56 4.32 -11.91 15.31
N PRO A 57 5.49 -11.55 14.75
CA PRO A 57 6.53 -10.89 15.54
C PRO A 57 6.05 -9.50 15.98
N GLY A 58 6.22 -9.20 17.27
CA GLY A 58 5.93 -7.86 17.82
C GLY A 58 6.95 -6.82 17.36
N LYS A 59 6.59 -5.53 17.48
CA LYS A 59 7.43 -4.39 17.08
C LYS A 59 8.86 -4.47 17.65
N THR A 60 9.01 -4.81 18.93
CA THR A 60 10.32 -4.94 19.59
C THR A 60 11.19 -6.03 18.97
N TRP A 61 10.61 -7.18 18.66
CA TRP A 61 11.33 -8.27 18.00
C TRP A 61 11.80 -7.84 16.61
N TYR A 62 10.93 -7.14 15.87
CA TYR A 62 11.21 -6.62 14.54
C TYR A 62 12.38 -5.62 14.53
N TYR A 63 12.40 -4.64 15.44
CA TYR A 63 13.52 -3.70 15.54
C TYR A 63 14.83 -4.39 15.95
N ASN A 64 14.78 -5.32 16.90
CA ASN A 64 15.95 -6.11 17.28
C ASN A 64 16.44 -7.02 16.16
N PHE A 65 15.55 -7.53 15.31
CA PHE A 65 15.92 -8.29 14.10
C PHE A 65 16.66 -7.41 13.10
N LEU A 66 16.16 -6.21 12.78
CA LEU A 66 16.86 -5.27 11.89
C LEU A 66 18.22 -4.83 12.45
N LYS A 67 18.33 -4.64 13.77
CA LYS A 67 19.60 -4.31 14.43
C LYS A 67 20.65 -5.42 14.30
N ARG A 68 20.20 -6.68 14.30
CA ARG A 68 21.07 -7.87 14.20
C ARG A 68 21.44 -8.23 12.75
N ASN A 69 20.67 -7.74 11.77
CA ASN A 69 20.83 -8.04 10.35
C ASN A 69 21.00 -6.73 9.56
N PRO A 70 22.14 -6.01 9.73
CA PRO A 70 22.38 -4.70 9.13
C PRO A 70 22.44 -4.73 7.58
N GLU A 71 22.57 -5.91 7.00
CA GLU A 71 22.48 -6.19 5.56
C GLU A 71 21.04 -6.17 5.03
N ILE A 72 20.03 -6.18 5.89
CA ILE A 72 18.62 -6.13 5.53
C ILE A 72 18.06 -4.73 5.81
N SER A 73 17.24 -4.22 4.90
CA SER A 73 16.61 -2.91 5.06
C SER A 73 15.17 -2.91 4.55
N LEU A 74 14.35 -2.05 5.15
CA LEU A 74 12.99 -1.82 4.70
C LEU A 74 12.99 -0.96 3.43
N ARG A 75 12.34 -1.43 2.36
CA ARG A 75 12.34 -0.78 1.04
C ARG A 75 10.94 -0.66 0.49
N GLU A 76 10.63 0.48 -0.12
CA GLU A 76 9.49 0.61 -1.02
C GLU A 76 9.94 0.15 -2.41
N GLY A 77 9.19 -0.73 -3.05
CA GLY A 77 9.41 -1.05 -4.47
C GLY A 77 9.23 0.22 -5.30
N LYS A 78 10.21 0.54 -6.15
CA LYS A 78 10.19 1.74 -7.01
C LYS A 78 10.38 1.35 -8.47
N SER A 79 9.62 1.98 -9.37
CA SER A 79 10.03 2.08 -10.77
C SER A 79 11.16 3.12 -10.89
N ILE A 80 12.19 2.80 -11.68
CA ILE A 80 13.35 3.66 -11.91
C ILE A 80 13.21 4.34 -13.26
N ASN A 81 13.19 5.67 -13.25
CA ASN A 81 13.48 6.52 -14.42
C ASN A 81 14.77 7.31 -14.12
N LYS A 82 15.63 7.53 -15.14
CA LYS A 82 16.94 8.23 -15.04
C LYS A 82 16.89 9.54 -14.25
N ALA A 83 15.77 10.26 -14.31
CA ALA A 83 15.53 11.52 -13.59
C ALA A 83 15.73 11.42 -12.06
N ARG A 84 15.43 10.28 -11.43
CA ARG A 84 15.55 10.14 -9.96
C ARG A 84 17.01 10.15 -9.48
N THR A 85 17.93 9.60 -10.28
CA THR A 85 19.37 9.57 -9.95
C THR A 85 19.99 10.97 -10.05
N VAL A 86 19.56 11.74 -11.05
CA VAL A 86 20.02 13.13 -11.25
C VAL A 86 19.56 14.02 -10.09
N ASN A 87 18.29 13.91 -9.69
CA ASN A 87 17.73 14.70 -8.58
C ASN A 87 18.45 14.45 -7.26
N TYR A 88 18.85 13.20 -6.98
CA TYR A 88 19.56 12.88 -5.74
C TYR A 88 20.92 13.56 -5.62
N ASN A 89 21.74 13.51 -6.69
CA ASN A 89 23.06 14.15 -6.69
C ASN A 89 22.97 15.68 -6.66
N PHE A 90 21.95 16.25 -7.29
CA PHE A 90 21.69 17.68 -7.27
C PHE A 90 21.30 18.18 -5.87
N LEU A 91 20.35 17.50 -5.20
CA LEU A 91 19.92 17.86 -3.85
C LEU A 91 21.05 17.68 -2.82
N LYS A 92 21.93 16.68 -3.00
CA LYS A 92 23.10 16.50 -2.13
C LYS A 92 24.09 17.67 -2.19
N ARG A 93 24.18 18.36 -3.33
CA ARG A 93 25.05 19.53 -3.53
C ARG A 93 24.39 20.85 -3.13
N ASN A 94 23.07 20.86 -2.93
CA ASN A 94 22.28 22.05 -2.65
C ASN A 94 21.37 21.80 -1.44
N PRO A 95 21.89 21.82 -0.20
CA PRO A 95 21.14 21.47 1.01
C PRO A 95 19.99 22.45 1.32
N GLU A 96 20.07 23.68 0.80
CA GLU A 96 19.00 24.69 0.89
C GLU A 96 17.75 24.33 0.04
N ILE A 97 17.89 23.38 -0.90
CA ILE A 97 16.82 22.97 -1.81
C ILE A 97 16.25 21.62 -1.35
N SER A 98 14.94 21.57 -1.15
CA SER A 98 14.21 20.35 -0.84
C SER A 98 13.30 19.95 -2.00
N LEU A 99 13.19 18.65 -2.26
CA LEU A 99 12.16 18.15 -3.16
C LEU A 99 10.80 18.37 -2.49
N ARG A 100 9.98 19.25 -3.07
CA ARG A 100 8.60 19.44 -2.63
C ARG A 100 7.67 18.92 -3.72
N GLU A 101 6.64 18.19 -3.32
CA GLU A 101 5.52 17.93 -4.21
C GLU A 101 4.79 19.25 -4.39
N GLY A 102 4.94 19.86 -5.57
CA GLY A 102 4.12 21.01 -5.94
C GLY A 102 2.67 20.57 -5.90
N LYS A 103 1.84 21.23 -5.10
CA LYS A 103 0.39 21.03 -5.18
C LYS A 103 -0.03 21.46 -6.58
N SER A 104 -0.46 20.51 -7.41
CA SER A 104 -1.07 20.84 -8.70
C SER A 104 -2.40 21.53 -8.44
N ILE A 105 -2.40 22.85 -8.50
CA ILE A 105 -3.66 23.62 -8.52
C ILE A 105 -4.16 23.56 -9.96
N ASN A 106 -5.37 23.04 -10.15
CA ASN A 106 -5.98 22.99 -11.46
C ASN A 106 -6.16 24.42 -12.01
N LYS A 107 -5.96 24.66 -13.31
CA LYS A 107 -6.02 26.01 -13.92
C LYS A 107 -7.37 26.70 -13.67
N ALA A 108 -8.45 25.92 -13.58
CA ALA A 108 -9.77 26.42 -13.20
C ALA A 108 -9.79 27.00 -11.78
N ARG A 109 -9.05 26.40 -10.82
CA ARG A 109 -8.95 26.88 -9.44
C ARG A 109 -8.09 28.14 -9.29
N THR A 110 -7.14 28.38 -10.20
CA THR A 110 -6.30 29.60 -10.16
C THR A 110 -7.01 30.85 -10.66
N VAL A 111 -8.10 30.69 -11.41
CA VAL A 111 -8.91 31.81 -11.94
C VAL A 111 -9.94 32.29 -10.91
N ILE A 112 -10.24 31.47 -9.89
CA ILE A 112 -11.24 31.81 -8.87
C ILE A 112 -10.63 32.83 -7.91
N ILE A 113 -11.16 34.05 -7.96
CA ILE A 113 -10.89 35.11 -7.00
C ILE A 113 -12.02 35.19 -5.96
N GLU A 114 -11.74 35.76 -4.80
CA GLU A 114 -12.71 35.91 -3.70
C GLU A 114 -14.00 36.62 -4.15
N GLU A 115 -13.86 37.65 -4.98
CA GLU A 115 -14.98 38.41 -5.54
C GLU A 115 -15.92 37.51 -6.34
N SER A 116 -15.40 36.56 -7.13
CA SER A 116 -16.22 35.62 -7.90
C SER A 116 -16.99 34.67 -6.99
N ILE A 117 -16.37 34.24 -5.87
CA ILE A 117 -17.04 33.37 -4.88
C ILE A 117 -18.18 34.14 -4.21
N LYS A 118 -17.90 35.35 -3.72
CA LYS A 118 -18.91 36.22 -3.09
C LYS A 118 -20.07 36.52 -4.04
N LYS A 119 -19.75 36.82 -5.31
CA LYS A 119 -20.76 37.05 -6.35
C LYS A 119 -21.66 35.83 -6.55
N TRP A 120 -21.09 34.64 -6.64
CA TRP A 120 -21.86 33.40 -6.80
C TRP A 120 -22.83 33.16 -5.63
N PHE A 121 -22.38 33.33 -4.38
CA PHE A 121 -23.26 33.19 -3.20
C PHE A 121 -24.35 34.25 -3.16
N SER A 122 -24.05 35.49 -3.57
CA SER A 122 -25.05 36.54 -3.69
C SER A 122 -26.12 36.20 -4.73
N GLU A 123 -25.70 35.78 -5.92
CA GLU A 123 -26.60 35.37 -7.01
C GLU A 123 -27.47 34.18 -6.59
N LEU A 124 -26.91 33.20 -5.88
CA LEU A 124 -27.65 32.08 -5.32
C LEU A 124 -28.71 32.53 -4.30
N ASN A 125 -28.36 33.41 -3.36
CA ASN A 125 -29.29 33.87 -2.34
C ASN A 125 -30.47 34.65 -2.96
N THR A 126 -30.17 35.55 -3.90
CA THR A 126 -31.20 36.28 -4.65
C THR A 126 -32.13 35.33 -5.41
N TYR A 127 -31.58 34.32 -6.10
CA TYR A 127 -32.39 33.31 -6.78
C TYR A 127 -33.32 32.55 -5.81
N LEU A 128 -32.82 32.15 -4.64
CA LEU A 128 -33.63 31.44 -3.64
C LEU A 128 -34.73 32.34 -3.06
N GLU A 129 -34.46 33.62 -2.82
CA GLU A 129 -35.44 34.62 -2.37
C GLU A 129 -36.55 34.81 -3.42
N GLU A 130 -36.19 35.07 -4.67
CA GLU A 130 -37.14 35.31 -5.78
C GLU A 130 -38.09 34.13 -6.01
N ASN A 131 -37.62 32.91 -5.75
CA ASN A 131 -38.40 31.69 -5.93
C ASN A 131 -39.10 31.20 -4.66
N ASN A 132 -39.00 31.92 -3.54
CA ASN A 132 -39.51 31.50 -2.22
C ASN A 132 -38.97 30.13 -1.76
N LEU A 133 -37.68 29.86 -1.99
CA LEU A 133 -36.99 28.59 -1.71
C LEU A 133 -35.94 28.69 -0.58
N LEU A 134 -35.96 29.76 0.21
CA LEU A 134 -35.02 29.99 1.31
C LEU A 134 -35.07 28.89 2.40
N ASP A 135 -36.20 28.18 2.51
CA ASP A 135 -36.38 27.07 3.44
C ASP A 135 -35.38 25.92 3.18
N ILE A 136 -34.92 25.74 1.94
CA ILE A 136 -33.93 24.71 1.57
C ILE A 136 -32.64 24.87 2.37
N LEU A 137 -32.21 26.10 2.67
CA LEU A 137 -30.98 26.36 3.42
C LEU A 137 -31.10 26.02 4.91
N ASN A 138 -32.34 25.97 5.43
CA ASN A 138 -32.63 25.65 6.83
C ASN A 138 -32.86 24.15 7.05
N ASP A 139 -33.05 23.39 5.97
CA ASP A 139 -33.30 21.95 6.02
C ASP A 139 -32.05 21.15 5.60
N PRO A 140 -31.30 20.58 6.56
CA PRO A 140 -30.08 19.83 6.26
C PRO A 140 -30.34 18.55 5.45
N ASP A 141 -31.58 18.03 5.42
CA ASP A 141 -31.92 16.86 4.61
C ASP A 141 -31.98 17.16 3.11
N ARG A 142 -32.08 18.45 2.73
CA ARG A 142 -32.21 18.91 1.35
C ARG A 142 -30.90 19.40 0.73
N VAL A 143 -29.84 19.49 1.54
CA VAL A 143 -28.51 19.93 1.09
C VAL A 143 -27.61 18.71 0.91
N PHE A 144 -27.35 18.35 -0.34
CA PHE A 144 -26.49 17.22 -0.70
C PHE A 144 -25.14 17.70 -1.22
N ASN A 145 -24.08 17.03 -0.77
CA ASN A 145 -22.74 17.14 -1.35
C ASN A 145 -22.29 15.76 -1.83
N GLY A 146 -21.75 15.70 -3.03
CA GLY A 146 -21.26 14.45 -3.62
C GLY A 146 -19.96 14.65 -4.36
N ASP A 147 -19.10 13.64 -4.33
CA ASP A 147 -17.80 13.65 -5.03
C ASP A 147 -17.42 12.23 -5.45
N GLU A 148 -16.54 12.11 -6.44
CA GLU A 148 -16.06 10.83 -6.93
C GLU A 148 -14.84 10.31 -6.15
N ALA A 149 -14.93 9.08 -5.68
CA ALA A 149 -13.84 8.36 -5.03
C ALA A 149 -13.33 7.22 -5.93
N GLY A 150 -12.02 7.22 -6.21
CA GLY A 150 -11.35 6.14 -6.94
C GLY A 150 -10.77 5.08 -6.01
N PHE A 151 -11.22 3.83 -6.16
CA PHE A 151 -10.74 2.65 -5.44
C PHE A 151 -9.88 1.76 -6.33
N SER A 152 -8.56 1.80 -6.12
CA SER A 152 -7.63 0.92 -6.83
C SER A 152 -7.76 -0.52 -6.35
N LEU A 153 -8.04 -1.44 -7.28
CA LEU A 153 -8.15 -2.88 -6.99
C LEU A 153 -6.79 -3.54 -6.76
N CYS A 154 -5.71 -2.85 -7.12
CA CYS A 154 -4.35 -3.31 -6.96
C CYS A 154 -3.53 -2.30 -6.11
N PRO A 155 -3.69 -2.31 -4.78
CA PRO A 155 -3.04 -1.34 -3.91
C PRO A 155 -1.51 -1.40 -4.05
N LYS A 156 -0.85 -0.26 -3.79
CA LYS A 156 0.62 -0.20 -3.78
C LYS A 156 1.14 -1.21 -2.77
N SER A 157 1.99 -2.11 -3.22
CA SER A 157 2.67 -3.07 -2.35
C SER A 157 3.42 -2.31 -1.26
N GLY A 158 3.22 -2.71 -0.01
CA GLY A 158 3.88 -2.11 1.13
C GLY A 158 5.39 -2.27 1.09
N LYS A 159 6.06 -1.77 2.13
CA LYS A 159 7.51 -1.91 2.22
C LYS A 159 7.91 -3.38 2.39
N VAL A 160 8.82 -3.85 1.55
CA VAL A 160 9.41 -5.19 1.63
C VAL A 160 10.79 -5.13 2.29
N LEU A 161 11.18 -6.21 2.97
CA LEU A 161 12.56 -6.37 3.41
C LEU A 161 13.40 -6.83 2.22
N GLY A 162 14.52 -6.15 1.98
CA GLY A 162 15.43 -6.53 0.91
C GLY A 162 16.90 -6.23 1.24
N PRO A 163 17.83 -6.85 0.50
CA PRO A 163 19.26 -6.64 0.69
C PRO A 163 19.64 -5.17 0.53
N LYS A 164 20.47 -4.67 1.43
CA LYS A 164 21.01 -3.32 1.39
C LYS A 164 21.89 -3.14 0.15
N GLY A 165 21.66 -2.08 -0.62
CA GLY A 165 22.36 -1.80 -1.88
C GLY A 165 21.65 -2.31 -3.14
N TYR A 166 20.66 -3.18 -3.01
CA TYR A 166 19.84 -3.64 -4.12
C TYR A 166 18.72 -2.63 -4.42
N LYS A 167 18.79 -1.96 -5.58
CA LYS A 167 17.86 -0.88 -5.96
C LYS A 167 16.55 -1.40 -6.53
N ASN A 168 16.57 -2.59 -7.13
CA ASN A 168 15.44 -3.16 -7.86
C ASN A 168 14.84 -4.32 -7.07
N LEU A 169 13.80 -4.03 -6.29
CA LEU A 169 12.96 -5.03 -5.64
C LEU A 169 11.59 -4.97 -6.33
N TYR A 170 11.33 -5.95 -7.18
CA TYR A 170 10.04 -6.10 -7.86
C TYR A 170 9.18 -7.06 -7.06
N SER A 171 7.98 -6.62 -6.71
CA SER A 171 6.92 -7.52 -6.26
C SER A 171 6.04 -7.84 -7.46
N ILE A 172 5.91 -9.12 -7.79
CA ILE A 172 4.91 -9.56 -8.78
C ILE A 172 3.54 -9.32 -8.15
N LYS A 173 2.75 -8.42 -8.75
CA LYS A 173 1.38 -8.20 -8.33
C LYS A 173 0.47 -9.16 -9.06
N VAL A 174 -0.54 -9.67 -8.35
CA VAL A 174 -1.51 -10.64 -8.88
C VAL A 174 -2.58 -9.96 -9.75
N GLY A 175 -2.83 -8.67 -9.54
CA GLY A 175 -3.84 -7.88 -10.27
C GLY A 175 -3.25 -6.77 -11.15
N ASN A 176 -4.10 -6.19 -11.99
CA ASN A 176 -3.74 -5.08 -12.88
C ASN A 176 -3.60 -3.77 -12.10
N GLU A 177 -2.44 -3.12 -12.17
CA GLU A 177 -2.16 -1.85 -11.47
C GLU A 177 -3.04 -0.68 -11.92
N LYS A 178 -3.64 -0.79 -13.12
CA LYS A 178 -4.49 0.25 -13.70
C LYS A 178 -5.98 0.04 -13.41
N GLU A 179 -6.36 -1.07 -12.76
CA GLU A 179 -7.76 -1.29 -12.41
C GLU A 179 -8.17 -0.43 -11.22
N ASN A 180 -9.17 0.42 -11.48
CA ASN A 180 -9.74 1.36 -10.55
C ASN A 180 -11.26 1.32 -10.71
N ILE A 181 -11.97 1.30 -9.59
CA ILE A 181 -13.43 1.46 -9.55
C ILE A 181 -13.70 2.89 -9.10
N THR A 182 -14.56 3.60 -9.81
CA THR A 182 -15.00 4.93 -9.38
C THR A 182 -16.34 4.78 -8.69
N VAL A 183 -16.47 5.35 -7.50
CA VAL A 183 -17.74 5.39 -6.77
C VAL A 183 -18.09 6.85 -6.53
N LEU A 184 -19.26 7.28 -6.99
CA LEU A 184 -19.85 8.54 -6.60
C LEU A 184 -20.57 8.32 -5.26
N ILE A 185 -20.13 9.08 -4.27
CA ILE A 185 -20.68 9.03 -2.92
C ILE A 185 -21.30 10.38 -2.62
N ILE A 186 -22.54 10.36 -2.14
CA ILE A 186 -23.33 11.56 -1.87
C ILE A 186 -23.83 11.50 -0.42
N PHE A 187 -23.64 12.59 0.31
CA PHE A 187 -24.11 12.76 1.68
C PHE A 187 -24.98 14.01 1.77
N ASN A 188 -26.02 13.96 2.60
CA ASN A 188 -26.74 15.18 2.98
C ASN A 188 -26.10 15.83 4.22
N ALA A 189 -26.49 17.08 4.50
CA ALA A 189 -25.96 17.81 5.65
C ALA A 189 -26.41 17.23 7.00
N SER A 190 -27.47 16.42 7.04
CA SER A 190 -27.90 15.65 8.22
C SER A 190 -27.02 14.43 8.50
N GLY A 191 -26.14 14.04 7.58
CA GLY A 191 -25.25 12.88 7.69
C GLY A 191 -25.79 11.59 7.09
N ASN A 192 -26.93 11.64 6.39
CA ASN A 192 -27.45 10.50 5.64
C ASN A 192 -26.68 10.34 4.32
N ILE A 193 -26.50 9.08 3.92
CA ILE A 193 -25.86 8.71 2.66
C ILE A 193 -26.93 8.37 1.63
N ALA A 194 -26.84 8.93 0.43
CA ALA A 194 -27.64 8.45 -0.69
C ALA A 194 -27.02 7.16 -1.26
N ASP A 195 -27.85 6.32 -1.88
CA ASP A 195 -27.39 5.06 -2.47
C ASP A 195 -26.19 5.28 -3.41
N PRO A 196 -25.02 4.67 -3.10
CA PRO A 196 -23.79 4.92 -3.86
C PRO A 196 -23.91 4.48 -5.32
N LEU A 197 -23.34 5.28 -6.22
CA LEU A 197 -23.27 4.97 -7.63
C LEU A 197 -21.88 4.44 -7.98
N VAL A 198 -21.80 3.21 -8.51
CA VAL A 198 -20.54 2.56 -8.88
C VAL A 198 -20.36 2.53 -10.38
N VAL A 199 -19.25 3.06 -10.86
CA VAL A 199 -18.81 2.99 -12.25
C VAL A 199 -17.64 2.02 -12.35
N PHE A 200 -17.87 0.92 -13.07
CA PHE A 200 -16.82 -0.05 -13.36
C PHE A 200 -16.04 0.36 -14.62
N PRO A 201 -14.76 -0.03 -14.74
CA PRO A 201 -13.93 0.29 -15.91
C PRO A 201 -14.34 -0.49 -17.18
N TYR A 202 -15.36 -1.35 -17.11
CA TYR A 202 -15.80 -2.20 -18.21
C TYR A 202 -16.91 -1.53 -19.03
N ILE A 203 -16.84 -1.64 -20.36
CA ILE A 203 -17.97 -1.28 -21.25
C ILE A 203 -19.21 -2.11 -20.89
N ARG A 204 -19.01 -3.36 -20.48
CA ARG A 204 -20.05 -4.24 -19.94
C ARG A 204 -19.50 -4.98 -18.72
N PRO A 205 -19.90 -4.61 -17.49
CA PRO A 205 -19.42 -5.29 -16.29
C PRO A 205 -19.82 -6.78 -16.32
N PRO A 206 -18.94 -7.69 -15.83
CA PRO A 206 -19.27 -9.10 -15.74
C PRO A 206 -20.53 -9.34 -14.90
N LYS A 207 -21.39 -10.27 -15.31
CA LYS A 207 -22.67 -10.56 -14.64
C LYS A 207 -22.49 -10.88 -13.15
N ALA A 208 -21.47 -11.67 -12.82
CA ALA A 208 -21.13 -12.00 -11.45
C ALA A 208 -20.82 -10.76 -10.59
N VAL A 209 -20.23 -9.71 -11.15
CA VAL A 209 -19.94 -8.48 -10.40
C VAL A 209 -21.22 -7.72 -10.09
N ILE A 210 -22.13 -7.63 -11.08
CA ILE A 210 -23.42 -6.96 -10.92
C ILE A 210 -24.30 -7.71 -9.91
N GLU A 211 -24.34 -9.05 -9.99
CA GLU A 211 -25.14 -9.89 -9.09
C GLU A 211 -24.65 -9.88 -7.64
N ASN A 212 -23.36 -9.60 -7.41
CA ASN A 212 -22.80 -9.48 -6.06
C ASN A 212 -22.79 -8.04 -5.53
N MET A 213 -23.29 -7.07 -6.29
CA MET A 213 -23.39 -5.68 -5.83
C MET A 213 -24.47 -5.57 -4.75
N PRO A 214 -24.28 -4.76 -3.70
CA PRO A 214 -25.35 -4.49 -2.74
C PRO A 214 -26.62 -4.01 -3.45
N SER A 215 -27.78 -4.46 -2.98
CA SER A 215 -29.06 -4.19 -3.64
C SER A 215 -29.43 -2.71 -3.68
N ASN A 216 -28.93 -1.94 -2.72
CA ASN A 216 -29.13 -0.50 -2.60
C ASN A 216 -28.03 0.31 -3.29
N TRP A 217 -27.19 -0.31 -4.14
CA TRP A 217 -26.18 0.42 -4.90
C TRP A 217 -26.64 0.55 -6.34
N ILE A 218 -26.23 1.65 -6.98
CA ILE A 218 -26.64 1.98 -8.34
C ILE A 218 -25.47 1.68 -9.27
N LEU A 219 -25.75 0.98 -10.37
CA LEU A 219 -24.75 0.75 -11.42
C LEU A 219 -24.71 1.95 -12.37
N GLY A 220 -23.61 2.68 -12.36
CA GLY A 220 -23.32 3.73 -13.34
C GLY A 220 -22.91 3.12 -14.68
N LYS A 221 -23.33 3.78 -15.77
CA LYS A 221 -22.96 3.43 -17.15
C LYS A 221 -21.87 4.35 -17.67
#